data_AF-A0A8H7D252-F1
#
_entry.id   AF-A0A8H7D252-F1
#
_cell.length_a   1.000
_cell.length_b   1.000
_cell.length_c   1.000
_cell.angle_alpha   90.00
_cell.angle_beta   90.00
_cell.angle_gamma   90.00
#
_symmetry.space_group_name_H-M   'P 1'
#
loop_
_entity.id
_entity.type
_entity.pdbx_description
1 polymer ?
#
loop_
_entity_poly.entity_id
_entity_poly.type
_entity_poly.pdbx_seq_one_letter_code
_entity_poly.pdbx_strand_id
1 'polypeptide(L)'
;MELDANEGTAFESRLHGFVFERILLEGKDLASHLWYILGSFPASYLAHSTQQLAGDIFPAIIRIEKTAVPLDVSQHIFPDNNLGGFLSKVKRMESTDIYTWLAGWISANSVEKQPQGDVKVNIICPATTYSKQSSILVRETPDIYRRIVEPYISEFPPERTRWQDFHHVALVTEILEGRKEQSKILFSSSSFLILPDMKWDLHTIGSLYLVAIVRDEKLRSLRDLRIGHIELLKSIRREASGISQEKWGIPPGGLRMYIHYQPSYYHFHVHIVNANYEAGMGMSVGQAHLLEDVIALLELDEKTPDIPGIFERMTLTYGLGEQHGLYTAMKAVQEEI
;
A
#
# COMPACT_ATOMS: atom_id res chain seq x y z
N MET A 1 -3.20 5.85 -21.28
CA MET A 1 -1.99 5.59 -22.07
C MET A 1 -1.95 4.09 -22.28
N GLU A 2 -2.24 3.66 -23.50
CA GLU A 2 -2.23 2.25 -23.90
C GLU A 2 -0.85 1.69 -23.57
N LEU A 3 -0.79 0.73 -22.63
CA LEU A 3 0.29 -0.25 -22.63
C LEU A 3 0.35 -0.80 -24.05
N ASP A 4 1.56 -0.89 -24.62
CA ASP A 4 1.76 -1.43 -25.96
C ASP A 4 0.95 -2.72 -26.08
N ALA A 5 -0.11 -2.73 -26.91
CA ALA A 5 -1.17 -3.75 -26.81
C ALA A 5 -0.62 -5.17 -27.00
N ASN A 6 0.53 -5.29 -27.66
CA ASN A 6 1.30 -6.51 -27.82
C ASN A 6 2.04 -6.96 -26.55
N GLU A 7 2.55 -6.04 -25.71
CA GLU A 7 3.17 -6.39 -24.42
C GLU A 7 2.12 -6.77 -23.37
N GLY A 8 0.96 -6.11 -23.38
CA GLY A 8 -0.16 -6.42 -22.47
C GLY A 8 -0.70 -7.84 -22.70
N THR A 9 -1.01 -8.18 -23.96
CA THR A 9 -1.49 -9.52 -24.35
C THR A 9 -0.45 -10.62 -24.08
N ALA A 10 0.84 -10.34 -24.31
CA ALA A 10 1.92 -11.25 -23.97
C ALA A 10 2.03 -11.47 -22.45
N PHE A 11 1.90 -10.43 -21.63
CA PHE A 11 1.89 -10.56 -20.17
C PHE A 11 0.70 -11.39 -19.67
N GLU A 12 -0.51 -11.10 -20.14
CA GLU A 12 -1.73 -11.82 -19.76
C GLU A 12 -1.63 -13.31 -20.10
N SER A 13 -1.09 -13.65 -21.27
CA SER A 13 -0.91 -15.05 -21.67
C SER A 13 0.03 -15.84 -20.75
N ARG A 14 1.00 -15.18 -20.10
CA ARG A 14 1.93 -15.82 -19.16
C ARG A 14 1.25 -16.20 -17.84
N LEU A 15 0.09 -15.61 -17.51
CA LEU A 15 -0.64 -15.90 -16.28
C LEU A 15 -1.17 -17.34 -16.23
N HIS A 16 -1.42 -17.96 -17.39
CA HIS A 16 -1.84 -19.37 -17.49
C HIS A 16 -0.83 -20.36 -16.89
N GLY A 17 0.43 -19.95 -16.73
CA GLY A 17 1.47 -20.77 -16.13
C GLY A 17 1.41 -20.85 -14.60
N PHE A 18 0.51 -20.13 -13.92
CA PHE A 18 0.44 -20.16 -12.47
C PHE A 18 0.00 -21.54 -11.94
N VAL A 19 0.79 -22.11 -11.04
CA VAL A 19 0.47 -23.35 -10.32
C VAL A 19 0.09 -23.00 -8.89
N PHE A 20 -1.18 -23.21 -8.54
CA PHE A 20 -1.69 -23.03 -7.18
C PHE A 20 -1.06 -24.02 -6.21
N GLU A 21 -0.66 -23.54 -5.02
CA GLU A 21 -0.18 -24.39 -3.92
C GLU A 21 -1.18 -24.40 -2.76
N ARG A 22 -1.46 -23.24 -2.17
CA ARG A 22 -2.38 -23.12 -1.02
C ARG A 22 -2.89 -21.70 -0.81
N ILE A 23 -3.97 -21.54 -0.05
CA ILE A 23 -4.45 -20.25 0.45
C ILE A 23 -3.65 -19.89 1.71
N LEU A 24 -3.03 -18.71 1.70
CA LEU A 24 -2.21 -18.20 2.81
C LEU A 24 -3.04 -17.52 3.88
N LEU A 25 -4.03 -16.75 3.44
CA LEU A 25 -4.96 -16.06 4.29
C LEU A 25 -6.30 -16.01 3.55
N GLU A 26 -7.24 -16.80 4.04
CA GLU A 26 -8.65 -16.61 3.74
C GLU A 26 -9.08 -15.46 4.65
N GLY A 27 -9.56 -14.35 4.07
CA GLY A 27 -9.92 -13.13 4.79
C GLY A 27 -10.82 -13.43 5.99
N LYS A 28 -10.20 -13.65 7.17
CA LYS A 28 -10.92 -13.88 8.43
C LYS A 28 -11.53 -12.60 8.96
N ASP A 29 -11.15 -11.46 8.37
CA ASP A 29 -11.95 -10.26 8.43
C ASP A 29 -12.97 -10.34 7.30
N LEU A 30 -14.16 -10.84 7.61
CA LEU A 30 -15.30 -11.01 6.67
C LEU A 30 -15.62 -9.74 5.87
N ALA A 31 -15.15 -8.58 6.35
CA ALA A 31 -15.28 -7.28 5.69
C ALA A 31 -14.25 -7.00 4.59
N SER A 32 -13.07 -7.63 4.61
CA SER A 32 -11.94 -7.23 3.76
C SER A 32 -11.97 -7.76 2.32
N HIS A 33 -12.85 -8.72 2.00
CA HIS A 33 -13.00 -9.33 0.66
C HIS A 33 -11.67 -9.65 -0.06
N LEU A 34 -10.64 -10.05 0.71
CA LEU A 34 -9.25 -10.14 0.27
C LEU A 34 -8.69 -11.55 0.42
N TRP A 35 -8.09 -12.08 -0.64
CA TRP A 35 -7.55 -13.44 -0.71
C TRP A 35 -6.05 -13.39 -1.03
N TYR A 36 -5.25 -14.10 -0.22
CA TYR A 36 -3.83 -14.33 -0.50
C TYR A 36 -3.60 -15.78 -0.88
N ILE A 37 -3.07 -16.00 -2.07
CA ILE A 37 -2.82 -17.31 -2.66
C ILE A 37 -1.32 -17.48 -2.85
N LEU A 38 -0.77 -18.57 -2.33
CA LEU A 38 0.59 -19.02 -2.66
C LEU A 38 0.51 -19.98 -3.84
N GLY A 39 1.45 -19.80 -4.75
CA GLY A 39 1.71 -20.75 -5.82
C GLY A 39 3.05 -20.45 -6.45
N SER A 40 3.17 -20.72 -7.74
CA SER A 40 4.42 -20.51 -8.45
C SER A 40 4.21 -20.26 -9.94
N PHE A 41 5.18 -19.56 -10.55
CA PHE A 41 5.25 -19.38 -11.99
C PHE A 41 6.47 -20.10 -12.58
N PRO A 42 6.38 -20.61 -13.82
CA PRO A 42 7.56 -21.07 -14.55
C PRO A 42 8.48 -19.89 -14.89
N ALA A 43 9.77 -20.17 -15.11
CA ALA A 43 10.76 -19.17 -15.52
C ALA A 43 10.35 -18.32 -16.74
N SER A 44 9.51 -18.85 -17.63
CA SER A 44 8.95 -18.14 -18.78
C SER A 44 8.11 -16.91 -18.40
N TYR A 45 7.63 -16.82 -17.15
CA TYR A 45 6.92 -15.64 -16.64
C TYR A 45 7.84 -14.42 -16.51
N LEU A 46 9.09 -14.60 -16.08
CA LEU A 46 10.07 -13.52 -15.84
C LEU A 46 10.87 -13.11 -17.08
N ALA A 47 10.51 -13.62 -18.26
CA ALA A 47 11.24 -13.43 -19.50
C ALA A 47 11.12 -11.99 -20.05
N HIS A 48 11.85 -11.07 -19.41
CA HIS A 48 12.44 -9.87 -19.99
C HIS A 48 13.97 -9.83 -19.79
N SER A 49 14.56 -10.83 -19.14
CA SER A 49 16.01 -10.93 -18.93
C SER A 49 16.60 -12.13 -19.66
N THR A 50 17.63 -11.84 -20.45
CA THR A 50 18.47 -12.78 -21.19
C THR A 50 19.24 -13.67 -20.21
N GLN A 51 18.64 -14.77 -19.76
CA GLN A 51 19.32 -16.02 -19.40
C GLN A 51 18.26 -17.11 -19.27
N GLN A 52 18.21 -17.99 -20.27
CA GLN A 52 17.38 -19.20 -20.25
C GLN A 52 17.89 -20.14 -19.14
N LEU A 53 17.25 -20.11 -17.97
CA LEU A 53 17.21 -21.25 -17.06
C LEU A 53 15.86 -21.94 -17.27
N ALA A 54 15.82 -22.82 -18.27
CA ALA A 54 14.69 -23.69 -18.52
C ALA A 54 14.59 -24.70 -17.36
N GLY A 55 13.54 -24.59 -16.54
CA GLY A 55 13.25 -25.54 -15.45
C GLY A 55 12.99 -24.90 -14.09
N ASP A 56 13.37 -23.64 -13.89
CA ASP A 56 13.18 -22.98 -12.59
C ASP A 56 11.72 -22.55 -12.37
N ILE A 57 11.23 -22.83 -11.17
CA ILE A 57 9.91 -22.45 -10.69
C ILE A 57 10.11 -21.35 -9.64
N PHE A 58 9.44 -20.22 -9.83
CA PHE A 58 9.53 -19.08 -8.93
C PHE A 58 8.30 -19.03 -8.03
N PRO A 59 8.46 -19.03 -6.69
CA PRO A 59 7.33 -18.85 -5.79
C PRO A 59 6.64 -17.51 -6.06
N ALA A 60 5.32 -17.49 -5.98
CA ALA A 60 4.53 -16.30 -6.26
C ALA A 60 3.35 -16.17 -5.30
N ILE A 61 3.05 -14.94 -4.90
CA ILE A 61 1.86 -14.62 -4.11
C ILE A 61 0.92 -13.83 -4.99
N ILE A 62 -0.30 -14.32 -5.12
CA ILE A 62 -1.39 -13.62 -5.78
C ILE A 62 -2.31 -13.06 -4.69
N ARG A 63 -2.49 -11.74 -4.70
CA ARG A 63 -3.44 -11.02 -3.86
C ARG A 63 -4.64 -10.63 -4.72
N ILE A 64 -5.81 -11.19 -4.43
CA ILE A 64 -7.08 -10.89 -5.12
C ILE A 64 -7.98 -10.13 -4.16
N GLU A 65 -8.44 -8.96 -4.58
CA GLU A 65 -9.31 -8.07 -3.81
C GLU A 65 -10.56 -7.75 -4.62
N LYS A 66 -11.75 -7.76 -4.00
CA LYS A 66 -12.95 -7.22 -4.66
C LYS A 66 -12.81 -5.72 -4.85
N THR A 67 -13.03 -5.24 -6.07
CA THR A 67 -13.06 -3.80 -6.35
C THR A 67 -14.34 -3.18 -5.82
N ALA A 68 -14.29 -1.88 -5.54
CA ALA A 68 -15.48 -1.13 -5.16
C ALA A 68 -16.45 -1.03 -6.36
N VAL A 69 -17.74 -1.00 -6.05
CA VAL A 69 -18.78 -0.79 -7.08
C VAL A 69 -18.62 0.61 -7.67
N PRO A 70 -18.55 0.77 -9.01
CA PRO A 70 -18.46 2.07 -9.63
C PRO A 70 -19.61 3.00 -9.19
N LEU A 71 -19.33 4.28 -8.97
CA LEU A 71 -20.38 5.26 -8.64
C LEU A 71 -21.28 5.59 -9.84
N ASP A 72 -20.78 5.33 -11.06
CA ASP A 72 -21.45 5.55 -12.34
C ASP A 72 -22.13 4.29 -12.87
N VAL A 73 -22.26 3.22 -12.07
CA VAL A 73 -23.16 2.10 -12.36
C VAL A 73 -24.55 2.68 -12.57
N SER A 74 -24.88 2.84 -13.85
CA SER A 74 -26.05 3.54 -14.35
C SER A 74 -27.35 3.05 -13.72
N GLN A 75 -28.40 3.85 -13.87
CA GLN A 75 -29.77 3.77 -13.31
C GLN A 75 -30.50 2.41 -13.42
N HIS A 76 -29.85 1.36 -13.92
CA HIS A 76 -30.37 0.01 -14.14
C HIS A 76 -29.49 -1.03 -13.44
N ILE A 77 -29.67 -1.15 -12.11
CA ILE A 77 -28.98 -2.16 -11.29
C ILE A 77 -29.43 -3.58 -11.67
N PHE A 78 -30.73 -3.76 -11.86
CA PHE A 78 -31.34 -5.05 -12.19
C PHE A 78 -31.47 -5.23 -13.71
N PRO A 79 -31.41 -6.49 -14.18
CA PRO A 79 -31.59 -6.75 -15.61
C PRO A 79 -32.99 -6.36 -16.06
N ASP A 80 -33.07 -5.45 -17.03
CA ASP A 80 -34.27 -5.17 -17.80
C ASP A 80 -34.23 -5.98 -19.12
N ASN A 81 -35.38 -6.45 -19.57
CA ASN A 81 -35.57 -7.36 -20.71
C ASN A 81 -34.97 -6.85 -22.03
N ASN A 82 -34.65 -5.55 -22.14
CA ASN A 82 -34.15 -4.93 -23.38
C ASN A 82 -32.76 -4.29 -23.28
N LEU A 83 -32.25 -3.97 -22.09
CA LEU A 83 -31.02 -3.15 -21.93
C LEU A 83 -29.87 -3.85 -21.20
N GLY A 84 -30.14 -4.96 -20.50
CA GLY A 84 -29.18 -5.55 -19.57
C GLY A 84 -28.93 -4.65 -18.36
N GLY A 85 -28.76 -5.25 -17.19
CA GLY A 85 -28.50 -4.52 -15.95
C GLY A 85 -27.03 -4.61 -15.54
N PHE A 86 -26.65 -3.83 -14.52
CA PHE A 86 -25.36 -4.04 -13.85
C PHE A 86 -25.21 -5.47 -13.34
N LEU A 87 -26.31 -6.03 -12.80
CA LEU A 87 -26.38 -7.44 -12.45
C LEU A 87 -26.90 -8.26 -13.64
N SER A 88 -26.14 -9.27 -14.06
CA SER A 88 -26.56 -10.24 -15.08
C SER A 88 -27.56 -11.24 -14.53
N LYS A 89 -27.48 -11.50 -13.22
CA LYS A 89 -28.34 -12.46 -12.54
C LYS A 89 -28.55 -12.02 -11.10
N VAL A 90 -29.76 -12.24 -10.61
CA VAL A 90 -30.10 -12.13 -9.21
C VAL A 90 -30.83 -13.39 -8.76
N LYS A 91 -30.57 -13.84 -7.53
CA LYS A 91 -31.25 -14.95 -6.89
C LYS A 91 -31.61 -14.57 -5.46
N ARG A 92 -32.89 -14.65 -5.11
CA ARG A 92 -33.33 -14.40 -3.73
C ARG A 92 -32.71 -15.43 -2.78
N MET A 93 -32.12 -14.93 -1.70
CA MET A 93 -31.61 -15.76 -0.61
C MET A 93 -32.68 -15.89 0.47
N GLU A 94 -33.18 -14.77 0.99
CA GLU A 94 -34.31 -14.72 1.91
C GLU A 94 -35.02 -13.34 1.84
N SER A 95 -36.19 -13.24 2.48
CA SER A 95 -37.04 -12.07 2.56
C SER A 95 -37.95 -12.17 3.80
N THR A 96 -38.02 -11.09 4.56
CA THR A 96 -38.96 -10.89 5.69
C THR A 96 -39.53 -9.48 5.58
N ASP A 97 -40.74 -9.22 6.10
CA ASP A 97 -41.45 -7.92 6.08
C ASP A 97 -40.91 -6.90 5.04
N ILE A 98 -40.05 -5.98 5.46
CA ILE A 98 -39.44 -4.94 4.62
C ILE A 98 -38.00 -5.23 4.16
N TYR A 99 -37.40 -6.35 4.54
CA TYR A 99 -36.01 -6.70 4.24
C TYR A 99 -35.91 -7.88 3.27
N THR A 100 -35.10 -7.73 2.22
CA THR A 100 -34.81 -8.80 1.25
C THR A 100 -33.33 -8.80 0.94
N TRP A 101 -32.71 -9.98 0.95
CA TRP A 101 -31.31 -10.14 0.56
C TRP A 101 -31.19 -11.15 -0.58
N LEU A 102 -30.38 -10.78 -1.57
CA LEU A 102 -30.24 -11.45 -2.85
C LEU A 102 -28.76 -11.77 -3.08
N ALA A 103 -28.48 -12.90 -3.70
CA ALA A 103 -27.21 -13.10 -4.37
C ALA A 103 -27.28 -12.42 -5.75
N GLY A 104 -26.29 -11.59 -6.07
CA GLY A 104 -26.16 -10.92 -7.36
C GLY A 104 -24.88 -11.35 -8.07
N TRP A 105 -24.94 -11.45 -9.39
CA TRP A 105 -23.78 -11.66 -10.25
C TRP A 105 -23.67 -10.47 -11.18
N ILE A 106 -22.50 -9.83 -11.19
CA ILE A 106 -22.22 -8.66 -12.03
C ILE A 106 -22.20 -9.12 -13.49
N SER A 107 -22.74 -8.30 -14.38
CA SER A 107 -22.68 -8.52 -15.83
C SER A 107 -21.22 -8.46 -16.28
N ALA A 108 -20.76 -9.46 -17.02
CA ALA A 108 -19.44 -9.46 -17.62
C ALA A 108 -19.34 -8.25 -18.56
N ASN A 109 -18.70 -7.19 -18.08
CA ASN A 109 -18.62 -5.92 -18.78
C ASN A 109 -17.32 -5.81 -19.56
N SER A 110 -17.37 -5.10 -20.69
CA SER A 110 -16.18 -4.64 -21.39
C SER A 110 -15.39 -3.67 -20.50
N VAL A 111 -14.09 -3.53 -20.76
CA VAL A 111 -13.21 -2.52 -20.13
C VAL A 111 -13.82 -1.12 -20.22
N GLU A 112 -14.61 -0.83 -21.26
CA GLU A 112 -15.31 0.45 -21.44
C GLU A 112 -16.39 0.73 -20.40
N LYS A 113 -17.07 -0.30 -19.89
CA LYS A 113 -18.19 -0.17 -18.93
C LYS A 113 -17.76 -0.39 -17.48
N GLN A 114 -16.67 -1.13 -17.27
CA GLN A 114 -16.14 -1.42 -15.94
C GLN A 114 -14.60 -1.44 -15.98
N PRO A 115 -13.97 -0.28 -16.19
CA PRO A 115 -12.53 -0.18 -16.40
C PRO A 115 -11.69 -0.65 -15.20
N GLN A 116 -12.27 -0.63 -13.99
CA GLN A 116 -11.61 -1.15 -12.78
C GLN A 116 -11.66 -2.68 -12.64
N GLY A 117 -12.51 -3.38 -13.41
CA GLY A 117 -12.78 -4.82 -13.24
C GLY A 117 -13.59 -5.18 -11.98
N ASP A 118 -13.96 -6.46 -11.81
CA ASP A 118 -14.66 -6.98 -10.62
C ASP A 118 -13.72 -7.31 -9.45
N VAL A 119 -12.46 -7.54 -9.77
CA VAL A 119 -11.41 -7.88 -8.82
C VAL A 119 -10.11 -7.22 -9.25
N LYS A 120 -9.35 -6.75 -8.27
CA LYS A 120 -7.97 -6.29 -8.45
C LYS A 120 -7.03 -7.44 -8.10
N VAL A 121 -6.10 -7.72 -9.00
CA VAL A 121 -5.10 -8.78 -8.82
C VAL A 121 -3.72 -8.14 -8.71
N ASN A 122 -3.01 -8.38 -7.60
CA ASN A 122 -1.60 -8.02 -7.45
C ASN A 122 -0.77 -9.29 -7.40
N ILE A 123 0.32 -9.34 -8.16
CA ILE A 123 1.21 -10.49 -8.24
C ILE A 123 2.57 -10.08 -7.68
N ILE A 124 2.99 -10.76 -6.61
CA ILE A 124 4.34 -10.68 -6.07
C ILE A 124 5.08 -11.91 -6.58
N CYS A 125 6.03 -11.73 -7.48
CA CYS A 125 6.81 -12.83 -8.04
C CYS A 125 8.20 -12.32 -8.45
N PRO A 126 9.29 -13.01 -8.04
CA PRO A 126 9.32 -14.09 -7.05
C PRO A 126 8.99 -13.63 -5.62
N ALA A 127 8.30 -14.45 -4.84
CA ALA A 127 7.85 -14.16 -3.48
C ALA A 127 8.65 -14.91 -2.41
N THR A 128 8.87 -14.28 -1.24
CA THR A 128 9.25 -14.97 0.00
C THR A 128 8.02 -15.43 0.79
N THR A 129 8.18 -16.50 1.56
CA THR A 129 7.92 -16.40 3.01
C THR A 129 6.54 -16.11 3.56
N TYR A 130 5.42 -16.05 2.83
CA TYR A 130 4.19 -15.53 3.45
C TYR A 130 3.47 -16.62 4.25
N SER A 131 3.35 -16.44 5.57
CA SER A 131 2.51 -17.28 6.43
C SER A 131 1.69 -16.39 7.36
N LYS A 132 0.52 -16.90 7.77
CA LYS A 132 -0.25 -16.27 8.85
C LYS A 132 0.66 -16.18 10.07
N GLN A 133 0.84 -14.96 10.56
CA GLN A 133 1.70 -14.67 11.71
C GLN A 133 0.87 -14.04 12.83
N SER A 134 1.22 -14.36 14.07
CA SER A 134 0.72 -13.58 15.19
C SER A 134 1.43 -12.24 15.25
N SER A 135 0.79 -11.23 15.85
CA SER A 135 1.41 -9.92 16.09
C SER A 135 1.45 -9.62 17.59
N ILE A 136 2.48 -8.90 17.99
CA ILE A 136 2.61 -8.34 19.34
C ILE A 136 2.62 -6.81 19.24
N LEU A 137 2.17 -6.14 20.29
CA LEU A 137 2.35 -4.70 20.44
C LEU A 137 3.62 -4.47 21.24
N VAL A 138 4.54 -3.67 20.72
CA VAL A 138 5.81 -3.35 21.37
C VAL A 138 5.86 -1.88 21.75
N ARG A 139 6.53 -1.59 22.86
CA ARG A 139 6.79 -0.24 23.36
C ARG A 139 8.29 0.05 23.21
N GLU A 140 8.64 0.94 22.29
CA GLU A 140 10.01 1.29 21.93
C GLU A 140 10.39 2.64 22.55
N THR A 141 11.23 2.60 23.60
CA THR A 141 11.84 3.80 24.19
C THR A 141 12.98 4.32 23.32
N PRO A 142 13.45 5.56 23.52
CA PRO A 142 14.64 6.07 22.83
C PRO A 142 15.90 5.22 23.00
N ASP A 143 16.05 4.55 24.15
CA ASP A 143 17.18 3.66 24.39
C ASP A 143 17.08 2.38 23.57
N ILE A 144 15.88 1.78 23.51
CA ILE A 144 15.60 0.61 22.69
C ILE A 144 15.80 0.93 21.21
N TYR A 145 15.36 2.10 20.76
CA TYR A 145 15.61 2.55 19.39
C TYR A 145 17.11 2.54 19.07
N ARG A 146 17.93 3.22 19.89
CA ARG A 146 19.39 3.30 19.70
C ARG A 146 20.09 1.94 19.75
N ARG A 147 19.64 1.02 20.60
CA ARG A 147 20.27 -0.29 20.80
C ARG A 147 19.85 -1.37 19.80
N ILE A 148 18.60 -1.33 19.32
CA ILE A 148 18.01 -2.43 18.55
C ILE A 148 17.60 -1.96 17.16
N VAL A 149 16.81 -0.89 17.08
CA VAL A 149 16.14 -0.49 15.85
C VAL A 149 17.06 0.29 14.92
N GLU A 150 17.84 1.23 15.44
CA GLU A 150 18.82 1.99 14.66
C GLU A 150 19.91 1.08 14.03
N PRO A 151 20.50 0.11 14.75
CA PRO A 151 21.40 -0.87 14.13
C PRO A 151 20.72 -1.68 13.04
N TYR A 152 19.49 -2.17 13.27
CA TYR A 152 18.71 -2.88 12.25
C TYR A 152 18.49 -2.04 10.99
N ILE A 153 18.19 -0.74 11.14
CA ILE A 153 18.04 0.19 10.02
C ILE A 153 19.38 0.43 9.32
N SER A 154 20.48 0.46 10.07
CA SER A 154 21.82 0.76 9.54
C SER A 154 22.47 -0.44 8.84
N GLU A 155 22.02 -1.67 9.15
CA GLU A 155 22.46 -2.90 8.50
C GLU A 155 21.94 -3.05 7.06
N PHE A 156 20.95 -2.24 6.66
CA PHE A 156 20.47 -2.18 5.30
C PHE A 156 21.59 -1.70 4.35
N PRO A 157 22.07 -2.52 3.40
CA PRO A 157 23.17 -2.15 2.52
C PRO A 157 22.85 -0.90 1.69
N PRO A 158 23.78 0.07 1.57
CA PRO A 158 23.63 1.21 0.67
C PRO A 158 23.69 0.80 -0.81
N GLU A 159 24.44 -0.27 -1.12
CA GLU A 159 24.64 -0.74 -2.47
C GLU A 159 23.49 -1.66 -2.91
N ARG A 160 22.89 -1.26 -4.03
CA ARG A 160 21.76 -1.92 -4.68
C ARG A 160 21.98 -3.41 -4.87
N THR A 161 20.85 -4.12 -4.98
CA THR A 161 20.68 -5.52 -5.41
C THR A 161 21.11 -6.61 -4.42
N ARG A 162 20.19 -7.01 -3.53
CA ARG A 162 19.59 -8.36 -3.58
C ARG A 162 18.38 -8.51 -2.65
N TRP A 163 17.24 -8.68 -3.30
CA TRP A 163 16.10 -9.53 -3.00
C TRP A 163 15.27 -9.31 -1.71
N GLN A 164 13.95 -9.16 -1.94
CA GLN A 164 12.80 -9.27 -1.03
C GLN A 164 12.46 -8.02 -0.20
N ASP A 165 13.24 -7.65 0.82
CA ASP A 165 12.91 -6.48 1.68
C ASP A 165 13.32 -5.14 1.05
N PHE A 166 14.28 -5.18 0.13
CA PHE A 166 14.91 -4.02 -0.51
C PHE A 166 14.26 -3.59 -1.82
N HIS A 167 13.29 -4.35 -2.36
CA HIS A 167 12.68 -4.03 -3.66
C HIS A 167 11.92 -2.70 -3.62
N HIS A 168 11.30 -2.38 -2.48
CA HIS A 168 10.58 -1.12 -2.32
C HIS A 168 11.54 0.08 -2.28
N VAL A 169 12.66 -0.01 -1.56
CA VAL A 169 13.67 1.05 -1.52
C VAL A 169 14.34 1.23 -2.88
N ALA A 170 14.70 0.15 -3.58
CA ALA A 170 15.29 0.22 -4.91
C ALA A 170 14.33 0.85 -5.94
N LEU A 171 13.03 0.51 -5.87
CA LEU A 171 12.00 1.14 -6.69
C LEU A 171 11.85 2.63 -6.36
N VAL A 172 11.86 3.00 -5.07
CA VAL A 172 11.85 4.39 -4.63
C VAL A 172 13.04 5.16 -5.22
N THR A 173 14.26 4.63 -5.12
CA THR A 173 15.44 5.26 -5.72
C THR A 173 15.31 5.40 -7.25
N GLU A 174 14.82 4.37 -7.94
CA GLU A 174 14.58 4.42 -9.39
C GLU A 174 13.50 5.46 -9.79
N ILE A 175 12.46 5.64 -8.98
CA ILE A 175 11.46 6.68 -9.18
C ILE A 175 12.08 8.07 -8.96
N LEU A 176 12.87 8.24 -7.89
CA LEU A 176 13.49 9.52 -7.55
C LEU A 176 14.54 9.95 -8.59
N GLU A 177 15.29 9.00 -9.14
CA GLU A 177 16.32 9.21 -10.17
C GLU A 177 15.76 9.28 -11.60
N GLY A 178 14.44 9.21 -11.78
CA GLY A 178 13.84 9.40 -13.10
C GLY A 178 13.75 8.15 -13.98
N ARG A 179 14.09 6.96 -13.47
CA ARG A 179 14.18 5.74 -14.28
C ARG A 179 12.88 4.94 -14.37
N LYS A 180 12.03 5.00 -13.35
CA LYS A 180 10.73 4.29 -13.33
C LYS A 180 9.57 5.19 -12.94
N GLU A 181 8.37 4.82 -13.40
CA GLU A 181 7.07 5.42 -13.04
C GLU A 181 6.90 6.93 -13.32
N GLN A 182 7.77 7.53 -14.14
CA GLN A 182 7.76 8.98 -14.39
C GLN A 182 6.44 9.48 -14.97
N SER A 183 5.77 8.68 -15.81
CA SER A 183 4.47 9.02 -16.38
C SER A 183 3.33 9.04 -15.36
N LYS A 184 3.51 8.48 -14.17
CA LYS A 184 2.50 8.42 -13.11
C LYS A 184 2.64 9.54 -12.08
N ILE A 185 3.73 10.30 -12.13
CA ILE A 185 4.00 11.37 -11.18
C ILE A 185 2.94 12.47 -11.35
N LEU A 186 2.25 12.78 -10.26
CA LEU A 186 1.22 13.82 -10.20
C LEU A 186 1.80 15.17 -9.81
N PHE A 187 2.88 15.14 -9.02
CA PHE A 187 3.61 16.32 -8.58
C PHE A 187 5.06 15.96 -8.29
N SER A 188 5.99 16.88 -8.58
CA SER A 188 7.40 16.74 -8.28
C SER A 188 8.00 18.10 -7.95
N SER A 189 8.75 18.16 -6.85
CA SER A 189 9.54 19.32 -6.43
C SER A 189 10.98 18.91 -6.16
N SER A 190 11.82 19.86 -5.73
CA SER A 190 13.16 19.57 -5.23
C SER A 190 13.17 18.77 -3.93
N SER A 191 12.06 18.70 -3.20
CA SER A 191 12.01 18.10 -1.86
C SER A 191 11.22 16.79 -1.79
N PHE A 192 10.21 16.59 -2.64
CA PHE A 192 9.38 15.38 -2.68
C PHE A 192 8.62 15.24 -4.00
N LEU A 193 8.02 14.08 -4.23
CA LEU A 193 7.09 13.81 -5.33
C LEU A 193 5.82 13.09 -4.83
N ILE A 194 4.73 13.16 -5.58
CA ILE A 194 3.46 12.47 -5.30
C ILE A 194 3.07 11.62 -6.51
N LEU A 195 2.68 10.37 -6.26
CA LEU A 195 2.18 9.44 -7.26
C LEU A 195 1.11 8.49 -6.68
N PRO A 196 0.30 7.84 -7.52
CA PRO A 196 -0.61 6.77 -7.09
C PRO A 196 0.12 5.63 -6.38
N ASP A 197 -0.41 5.19 -5.23
CA ASP A 197 0.09 4.00 -4.52
C ASP A 197 -0.43 2.75 -5.25
N MET A 198 0.36 1.68 -5.25
CA MET A 198 0.00 0.39 -5.83
C MET A 198 -1.30 -0.20 -5.26
N LYS A 199 -1.75 0.25 -4.07
CA LYS A 199 -3.02 -0.16 -3.45
C LYS A 199 -4.24 0.41 -4.16
N TRP A 200 -4.15 1.58 -4.79
CA TRP A 200 -5.29 2.18 -5.49
C TRP A 200 -5.57 1.52 -6.84
N ASP A 201 -6.84 1.35 -7.20
CA ASP A 201 -7.26 0.81 -8.51
C ASP A 201 -7.16 1.83 -9.66
N LEU A 202 -6.76 3.08 -9.35
CA LEU A 202 -6.67 4.23 -10.27
C LEU A 202 -8.01 4.77 -10.80
N HIS A 203 -9.13 4.23 -10.33
CA HIS A 203 -10.46 4.55 -10.85
C HIS A 203 -11.41 4.98 -9.74
N THR A 204 -11.53 4.20 -8.68
CA THR A 204 -12.53 4.43 -7.64
C THR A 204 -12.03 5.47 -6.65
N ILE A 205 -12.61 6.67 -6.70
CA ILE A 205 -12.21 7.83 -5.87
C ILE A 205 -12.40 7.55 -4.36
N GLY A 206 -13.44 6.80 -3.98
CA GLY A 206 -13.63 6.37 -2.59
C GLY A 206 -12.48 5.50 -2.06
N SER A 207 -11.71 4.88 -2.96
CA SER A 207 -10.51 4.10 -2.64
C SER A 207 -9.19 4.80 -2.97
N LEU A 208 -9.23 6.10 -3.27
CA LEU A 208 -8.06 6.87 -3.66
C LEU A 208 -6.95 6.70 -2.63
N TYR A 209 -5.79 6.28 -3.12
CA TYR A 209 -4.59 6.07 -2.35
C TYR A 209 -3.39 6.57 -3.16
N LEU A 210 -2.77 7.64 -2.67
CA LEU A 210 -1.53 8.21 -3.18
C LEU A 210 -0.44 8.08 -2.12
N VAL A 211 0.80 8.27 -2.54
CA VAL A 211 1.95 8.35 -1.65
C VAL A 211 2.82 9.54 -2.03
N ALA A 212 3.25 10.29 -1.03
CA ALA A 212 4.30 11.29 -1.17
C ALA A 212 5.64 10.68 -0.75
N ILE A 213 6.66 10.77 -1.59
CA ILE A 213 8.01 10.25 -1.34
C ILE A 213 8.96 11.44 -1.25
N VAL A 214 9.62 11.60 -0.10
CA VAL A 214 10.60 12.67 0.13
C VAL A 214 11.90 12.37 -0.63
N ARG A 215 12.64 13.38 -1.09
CA ARG A 215 13.89 13.17 -1.84
C ARG A 215 15.12 13.01 -0.96
N ASP A 216 15.08 13.51 0.27
CA ASP A 216 16.18 13.37 1.22
C ASP A 216 16.28 11.93 1.75
N GLU A 217 17.31 11.22 1.29
CA GLU A 217 17.60 9.82 1.68
C GLU A 217 17.97 9.67 3.16
N LYS A 218 18.35 10.76 3.84
CA LYS A 218 18.66 10.74 5.28
C LYS A 218 17.40 10.65 6.13
N LEU A 219 16.23 10.97 5.58
CA LEU A 219 14.95 10.88 6.27
C LEU A 219 14.38 9.48 6.06
N ARG A 220 14.56 8.59 7.04
CA ARG A 220 14.22 7.15 6.91
C ARG A 220 12.87 6.83 7.52
N SER A 221 12.50 7.47 8.63
CA SER A 221 11.27 7.20 9.36
C SER A 221 10.80 8.41 10.20
N LEU A 222 9.74 8.21 10.98
CA LEU A 222 9.23 9.18 11.95
C LEU A 222 10.31 9.67 12.94
N ARG A 223 11.27 8.81 13.30
CA ARG A 223 12.37 9.12 14.24
C ARG A 223 13.32 10.21 13.73
N ASP A 224 13.42 10.42 12.41
CA ASP A 224 14.32 11.42 11.83
C ASP A 224 13.66 12.79 11.67
N LEU A 225 12.35 12.92 11.95
CA LEU A 225 11.66 14.21 11.86
C LEU A 225 12.12 15.20 12.94
N ARG A 226 12.23 16.47 12.55
CA ARG A 226 12.74 17.60 13.34
C ARG A 226 11.95 18.84 12.93
N ILE A 227 12.05 19.91 13.74
CA ILE A 227 11.37 21.20 13.49
C ILE A 227 11.66 21.73 12.07
N GLY A 228 12.87 21.52 11.56
CA GLY A 228 13.24 21.93 10.20
C GLY A 228 12.40 21.28 9.09
N HIS A 229 11.73 20.16 9.37
CA HIS A 229 10.90 19.44 8.42
C HIS A 229 9.43 19.89 8.39
N ILE A 230 9.01 20.83 9.26
CA ILE A 230 7.60 21.29 9.31
C ILE A 230 7.12 21.82 7.96
N GLU A 231 7.92 22.64 7.27
CA GLU A 231 7.52 23.19 5.96
C GLU A 231 7.45 22.12 4.87
N LEU A 232 8.28 21.08 4.94
CA LEU A 232 8.18 19.92 4.04
C LEU A 232 6.82 19.22 4.23
N LEU A 233 6.44 18.92 5.48
CA LEU A 233 5.17 18.25 5.80
C LEU A 233 3.96 19.11 5.42
N LYS A 234 3.99 20.42 5.72
CA LYS A 234 2.95 21.36 5.30
C LYS A 234 2.86 21.49 3.79
N SER A 235 3.99 21.43 3.08
CA SER A 235 4.01 21.45 1.62
C SER A 235 3.38 20.19 1.04
N ILE A 236 3.72 19.00 1.56
CA ILE A 236 3.08 17.74 1.15
C ILE A 236 1.57 17.83 1.30
N ARG A 237 1.08 18.32 2.44
CA ARG A 237 -0.35 18.53 2.67
C ARG A 237 -1.01 19.47 1.66
N ARG A 238 -0.39 20.63 1.40
CA ARG A 238 -0.93 21.64 0.47
C ARG A 238 -1.03 21.07 -0.95
N GLU A 239 0.06 20.50 -1.45
CA GLU A 239 0.12 19.96 -2.81
C GLU A 239 -0.81 18.76 -2.98
N ALA A 240 -0.83 17.82 -2.02
CA ALA A 240 -1.74 16.68 -2.05
C ALA A 240 -3.21 17.12 -2.09
N SER A 241 -3.58 18.14 -1.31
CA SER A 241 -4.94 18.68 -1.30
C SER A 241 -5.28 19.36 -2.63
N GLY A 242 -4.37 20.18 -3.16
CA GLY A 242 -4.56 20.87 -4.44
C GLY A 242 -4.75 19.89 -5.60
N ILE A 243 -3.85 18.92 -5.74
CA ILE A 243 -3.93 17.87 -6.76
C ILE A 243 -5.24 17.10 -6.64
N SER A 244 -5.64 16.75 -5.41
CA SER A 244 -6.83 15.92 -5.20
C SER A 244 -8.12 16.66 -5.50
N GLN A 245 -8.15 17.96 -5.20
CA GLN A 245 -9.26 18.84 -5.56
C GLN A 245 -9.32 19.05 -7.07
N GLU A 246 -8.20 19.33 -7.73
CA GLU A 246 -8.15 19.59 -9.17
C GLU A 246 -8.52 18.36 -10.01
N LYS A 247 -7.93 17.20 -9.71
CA LYS A 247 -8.10 15.99 -10.53
C LYS A 247 -9.39 15.21 -10.22
N TRP A 248 -9.83 15.19 -8.97
CA TRP A 248 -10.91 14.31 -8.51
C TRP A 248 -12.00 15.03 -7.72
N GLY A 249 -11.95 16.36 -7.60
CA GLY A 249 -12.98 17.14 -6.90
C GLY A 249 -13.06 16.85 -5.39
N ILE A 250 -12.02 16.27 -4.79
CA ILE A 250 -12.01 15.99 -3.35
C ILE A 250 -11.92 17.31 -2.58
N PRO A 251 -12.89 17.65 -1.71
CA PRO A 251 -12.89 18.92 -1.00
C PRO A 251 -11.82 18.97 0.10
N PRO A 252 -11.52 20.17 0.64
CA PRO A 252 -10.73 20.29 1.86
C PRO A 252 -11.28 19.40 2.98
N GLY A 253 -10.41 18.68 3.68
CA GLY A 253 -10.79 17.69 4.70
C GLY A 253 -11.20 16.31 4.14
N GLY A 254 -11.29 16.15 2.82
CA GLY A 254 -11.59 14.87 2.16
C GLY A 254 -10.41 13.89 2.08
N LEU A 255 -9.27 14.22 2.67
CA LEU A 255 -8.06 13.38 2.70
C LEU A 255 -7.65 13.07 4.13
N ARG A 256 -7.29 11.81 4.36
CA ARG A 256 -6.57 11.34 5.54
C ARG A 256 -5.11 11.13 5.17
N MET A 257 -4.21 11.88 5.79
CA MET A 257 -2.77 11.79 5.55
C MET A 257 -2.06 11.26 6.79
N TYR A 258 -1.19 10.26 6.63
CA TYR A 258 -0.52 9.61 7.76
C TYR A 258 0.84 9.02 7.38
N ILE A 259 1.66 8.77 8.41
CA ILE A 259 2.99 8.19 8.34
C ILE A 259 2.96 6.87 9.10
N HIS A 260 3.59 5.83 8.56
CA HIS A 260 3.73 4.56 9.26
C HIS A 260 4.92 4.55 10.23
N TYR A 261 4.74 3.87 11.36
CA TYR A 261 5.83 3.46 12.24
C TYR A 261 5.54 2.06 12.84
N GLN A 262 6.32 1.02 12.56
CA GLN A 262 7.43 0.97 11.61
C GLN A 262 6.97 1.05 10.14
N PRO A 263 7.72 1.71 9.25
CA PRO A 263 7.39 1.71 7.83
C PRO A 263 7.77 0.37 7.17
N SER A 264 7.11 0.02 6.06
CA SER A 264 7.49 -1.18 5.28
C SER A 264 8.82 -1.03 4.55
N TYR A 265 9.31 0.20 4.39
CA TYR A 265 10.62 0.52 3.85
C TYR A 265 11.14 1.83 4.47
N TYR A 266 12.44 1.88 4.76
CA TYR A 266 13.07 2.99 5.48
C TYR A 266 13.50 4.14 4.57
N HIS A 267 12.50 4.71 3.90
CA HIS A 267 12.61 5.95 3.14
C HIS A 267 11.34 6.75 3.40
N PHE A 268 11.47 7.96 3.94
CA PHE A 268 10.31 8.68 4.48
C PHE A 268 9.26 8.96 3.41
N HIS A 269 8.03 8.57 3.72
CA HIS A 269 6.88 8.72 2.86
C HIS A 269 5.62 9.01 3.67
N VAL A 270 4.67 9.68 3.02
CA VAL A 270 3.36 10.01 3.60
C VAL A 270 2.27 9.35 2.75
N HIS A 271 1.42 8.56 3.39
CA HIS A 271 0.23 8.01 2.75
C HIS A 271 -0.84 9.09 2.69
N ILE A 272 -1.47 9.24 1.52
CA ILE A 272 -2.52 10.23 1.25
C ILE A 272 -3.72 9.46 0.73
N VAL A 273 -4.78 9.40 1.53
CA VAL A 273 -5.90 8.49 1.26
C VAL A 273 -7.21 9.25 1.33
N ASN A 274 -8.23 8.84 0.57
CA ASN A 274 -9.58 9.38 0.75
C ASN A 274 -10.03 9.19 2.22
N ALA A 275 -10.62 10.22 2.81
CA ALA A 275 -11.13 10.16 4.18
C ALA A 275 -12.18 9.05 4.38
N ASN A 276 -12.94 8.72 3.33
CA ASN A 276 -13.95 7.68 3.32
C ASN A 276 -13.42 6.29 2.93
N TYR A 277 -12.11 6.15 2.69
CA TYR A 277 -11.53 4.84 2.45
C TYR A 277 -11.58 4.00 3.73
N GLU A 278 -12.29 2.88 3.65
CA GLU A 278 -12.47 1.94 4.74
C GLU A 278 -11.72 0.63 4.43
N ALA A 279 -10.39 0.67 4.41
CA ALA A 279 -9.62 -0.57 4.31
C ALA A 279 -8.17 -0.42 4.77
N GLY A 280 -7.78 -1.19 5.78
CA GLY A 280 -6.39 -1.60 5.99
C GLY A 280 -5.86 -1.46 7.40
N MET A 281 -5.17 -2.50 7.88
CA MET A 281 -4.39 -2.46 9.12
C MET A 281 -3.35 -1.33 9.15
N GLY A 282 -2.90 -0.86 7.97
CA GLY A 282 -1.99 0.28 7.85
C GLY A 282 -2.52 1.57 8.48
N MET A 283 -3.83 1.76 8.54
CA MET A 283 -4.47 2.95 9.12
C MET A 283 -4.79 2.82 10.61
N SER A 284 -4.46 1.68 11.21
CA SER A 284 -4.80 1.39 12.61
C SER A 284 -3.92 2.17 13.59
N VAL A 285 -4.47 2.46 14.77
CA VAL A 285 -3.70 2.96 15.91
C VAL A 285 -2.62 1.93 16.25
N GLY A 286 -1.39 2.39 16.52
CA GLY A 286 -0.22 1.51 16.66
C GLY A 286 0.42 1.12 15.33
N GLN A 287 0.08 1.82 14.24
CA GLN A 287 0.77 1.74 12.96
C GLN A 287 0.81 3.11 12.26
N ALA A 288 -0.34 3.79 12.17
CA ALA A 288 -0.44 5.11 11.54
C ALA A 288 -0.33 6.27 12.54
N HIS A 289 0.40 7.30 12.15
CA HIS A 289 0.47 8.61 12.81
C HIS A 289 -0.06 9.67 11.85
N LEU A 290 -1.12 10.41 12.24
CA LEU A 290 -1.67 11.46 11.39
C LEU A 290 -0.64 12.55 11.11
N LEU A 291 -0.59 13.00 9.85
CA LEU A 291 0.35 14.05 9.44
C LEU A 291 0.17 15.34 10.26
N GLU A 292 -1.08 15.73 10.53
CA GLU A 292 -1.39 16.91 11.34
C GLU A 292 -0.89 16.79 12.77
N ASP A 293 -1.09 15.63 13.41
CA ASP A 293 -0.61 15.39 14.78
C ASP A 293 0.91 15.43 14.84
N VAL A 294 1.57 14.87 13.82
CA VAL A 294 3.03 14.92 13.68
C VAL A 294 3.52 16.36 13.52
N ILE A 295 2.87 17.18 12.69
CA ILE A 295 3.18 18.60 12.54
C ILE A 295 2.99 19.32 13.87
N ALA A 296 1.86 19.13 14.54
CA ALA A 296 1.56 19.76 15.82
C ALA A 296 2.59 19.38 16.90
N LEU A 297 3.00 18.12 16.97
CA LEU A 297 4.06 17.65 17.87
C LEU A 297 5.41 18.33 17.57
N LEU A 298 5.77 18.50 16.29
CA LEU A 298 7.00 19.21 15.91
C LEU A 298 6.93 20.71 16.23
N GLU A 299 5.75 21.33 16.13
CA GLU A 299 5.56 22.75 16.48
C GLU A 299 5.69 23.01 17.99
N LEU A 300 5.47 21.98 18.81
CA LEU A 300 5.73 22.01 20.25
C LEU A 300 7.19 21.74 20.63
N ASP A 301 8.01 21.29 19.68
CA ASP A 301 9.41 20.97 19.93
C ASP A 301 10.25 22.25 19.98
N GLU A 302 11.30 22.26 20.80
CA GLU A 302 12.17 23.42 20.97
C GLU A 302 13.42 23.28 20.10
N LYS A 303 13.78 24.34 19.38
CA LYS A 303 15.00 24.33 18.55
C LYS A 303 16.22 24.72 19.39
N THR A 304 16.62 23.85 20.32
CA THR A 304 17.82 24.03 21.15
C THR A 304 18.90 23.03 20.76
N PRO A 305 20.18 23.43 20.66
CA PRO A 305 21.26 22.54 20.19
C PRO A 305 21.45 21.27 21.04
N ASP A 306 21.11 21.35 22.32
CA ASP A 306 21.39 20.29 23.30
C ASP A 306 20.21 19.32 23.51
N ILE A 307 19.05 19.61 22.93
CA ILE A 307 17.83 18.81 23.11
C ILE A 307 17.57 18.00 21.83
N PRO A 308 17.57 16.66 21.91
CA PRO A 308 17.17 15.81 20.79
C PRO A 308 15.73 16.09 20.36
N GLY A 309 15.44 15.89 19.07
CA GLY A 309 14.11 16.17 18.53
C GLY A 309 13.00 15.37 19.24
N ILE A 310 11.77 15.87 19.24
CA ILE A 310 10.65 15.26 19.98
C ILE A 310 10.48 13.77 19.66
N PHE A 311 10.52 13.37 18.38
CA PHE A 311 10.41 11.97 17.98
C PHE A 311 11.61 11.12 18.35
N GLU A 312 12.78 11.71 18.58
CA GLU A 312 13.93 11.00 19.14
C GLU A 312 13.73 10.66 20.62
N ARG A 313 12.98 11.51 21.35
CA ARG A 313 12.71 11.36 22.80
C ARG A 313 11.44 10.59 23.11
N MET A 314 10.48 10.55 22.20
CA MET A 314 9.21 9.86 22.42
C MET A 314 9.40 8.35 22.54
N THR A 315 8.55 7.73 23.36
CA THR A 315 8.33 6.29 23.32
C THR A 315 7.24 6.00 22.28
N LEU A 316 7.53 5.12 21.32
CA LEU A 316 6.59 4.78 20.24
C LEU A 316 6.07 3.36 20.45
N THR A 317 4.76 3.18 20.31
CA THR A 317 4.11 1.89 20.49
C THR A 317 3.52 1.44 19.16
N TYR A 318 3.87 0.24 18.71
CA TYR A 318 3.44 -0.26 17.41
C TYR A 318 3.35 -1.78 17.34
N GLY A 319 2.62 -2.28 16.34
CA GLY A 319 2.45 -3.71 16.08
C GLY A 319 3.63 -4.31 15.31
N LEU A 320 4.10 -5.49 15.71
CA LEU A 320 5.07 -6.28 14.97
C LEU A 320 4.56 -7.70 14.74
N GLY A 321 4.60 -8.16 13.48
CA GLY A 321 4.35 -9.56 13.15
C GLY A 321 5.59 -10.43 13.33
N GLU A 322 5.41 -11.72 13.62
CA GLU A 322 6.50 -12.71 13.86
C GLU A 322 7.59 -12.76 12.79
N GLN A 323 7.26 -12.42 11.55
CA GLN A 323 8.21 -12.47 10.43
C GLN A 323 9.00 -11.16 10.26
N HIS A 324 8.65 -10.11 10.99
CA HIS A 324 9.37 -8.84 10.91
C HIS A 324 10.77 -9.00 11.50
N GLY A 325 11.82 -8.45 10.85
CA GLY A 325 13.21 -8.62 11.29
C GLY A 325 13.47 -8.16 12.74
N LEU A 326 12.76 -7.12 13.19
CA LEU A 326 12.80 -6.65 14.58
C LEU A 326 12.08 -7.55 15.60
N TYR A 327 11.21 -8.48 15.18
CA TYR A 327 10.27 -9.16 16.08
C TYR A 327 10.97 -9.86 17.25
N THR A 328 11.98 -10.69 16.97
CA THR A 328 12.67 -11.48 18.00
C THR A 328 13.35 -10.59 19.03
N ALA A 329 14.10 -9.58 18.58
CA ALA A 329 14.82 -8.66 19.47
C ALA A 329 13.86 -7.78 20.27
N MET A 330 12.81 -7.27 19.62
CA MET A 330 11.82 -6.43 20.29
C MET A 330 10.98 -7.21 21.29
N LYS A 331 10.61 -8.46 20.98
CA LYS A 331 9.89 -9.34 21.92
C LYS A 331 10.72 -9.60 23.18
N ALA A 332 12.01 -9.92 23.02
CA ALA A 332 12.90 -10.17 24.14
C ALA A 332 13.02 -8.93 25.06
N VAL A 333 13.22 -7.75 24.48
CA VAL A 333 13.35 -6.51 25.29
C VAL A 333 12.04 -6.10 25.95
N GLN A 334 10.86 -6.50 25.43
CA GLN A 334 9.59 -6.24 26.11
C GLN A 334 9.48 -6.97 27.46
N GLU A 335 10.20 -8.07 27.66
CA GLU A 335 10.22 -8.78 28.95
C GLU A 335 11.06 -8.05 30.02
N GLU A 336 11.89 -7.09 29.61
CA GLU A 336 12.76 -6.27 30.47
C GLU A 336 12.11 -4.96 30.95
N ILE A 337 11.01 -4.54 30.31
CA ILE A 337 10.27 -3.28 30.57
C ILE A 337 9.07 -3.56 31.47
#